data_AF-A0A2S8PA08-F1
#
_entry.id   AF-A0A2S8PA08-F1
#
_cell.length_a   1.000
_cell.length_b   1.000
_cell.length_c   1.000
_cell.angle_alpha   90.00
_cell.angle_beta   90.00
_cell.angle_gamma   90.00
#
_symmetry.space_group_name_H-M   'P 1'
#
loop_
_entity.id
_entity.type
_entity.pdbx_description
1 polymer ?
#
loop_
_entity_poly.entity_id
_entity_poly.type
_entity_poly.pdbx_seq_one_letter_code
_entity_poly.pdbx_strand_id
1 'polypeptide(L)'
;MLDFITYNDESEWVEMDLQHLLTIPILSKAKVIAGHRGLDRLVQSINIMDAPDIVQFLKPGDMLLTNGYILKDSPDAHLAFITAMHTIGCAALAVKTQRFSLELSPQLLETADRLGFPIIELSEIDNTLGEIFQQSISAILQNKTHELHYALSIHKQFSTMIMQGKGIPSIVDTLSQLLSSPVLLLGSKKQVTASSHYAQQMDRPSLAAPILTFIEQYPPFHTAISICLLTTDKYRHVELHPIFTDRHEGYLIAQYDSSAGSNLSTLALEQAVNVIGLELTKQQAVKERSRRYKNEYFSDLIQGFIRSEQEALHRGKKYGLQAQGSSVLILAKMDEALNGKPNQSLSPSGKSGSSRNETLITS
;
A
#
# COMPACT_ATOMS: atom_id res chain seq x y z
N MET A 1 4.45 6.44 -31.19
CA MET A 1 5.50 7.30 -30.63
C MET A 1 4.80 8.11 -29.55
N LEU A 2 4.83 7.61 -28.30
CA LEU A 2 4.19 8.26 -27.16
C LEU A 2 5.29 9.00 -26.44
N ASP A 3 5.22 10.33 -26.48
CA ASP A 3 6.19 11.22 -25.85
C ASP A 3 6.19 10.99 -24.34
N PHE A 4 7.36 10.60 -23.83
CA PHE A 4 7.65 10.60 -22.40
C PHE A 4 7.74 12.07 -21.97
N ILE A 5 6.72 12.57 -21.27
CA ILE A 5 6.89 13.80 -20.50
C ILE A 5 7.68 13.41 -19.25
N THR A 6 9.00 13.35 -19.39
CA THR A 6 9.93 13.39 -18.26
C THR A 6 9.93 14.83 -17.75
N TYR A 7 9.10 15.11 -16.75
CA TYR A 7 9.23 16.31 -15.94
C TYR A 7 10.36 16.04 -14.95
N ASN A 8 11.57 16.47 -15.32
CA ASN A 8 12.75 16.36 -14.49
C ASN A 8 12.80 17.62 -13.62
N ASP A 9 12.24 17.54 -12.42
CA ASP A 9 12.48 18.53 -11.36
C ASP A 9 13.07 17.81 -10.16
N GLU A 10 14.33 18.12 -9.87
CA GLU A 10 15.21 17.55 -8.84
C GLU A 10 14.84 18.06 -7.45
N SER A 11 13.57 17.92 -7.06
CA SER A 11 13.16 18.06 -5.67
C SER A 11 12.80 16.66 -5.17
N GLU A 12 13.59 16.10 -4.26
CA GLU A 12 13.17 14.89 -3.54
C GLU A 12 11.82 15.19 -2.87
N TRP A 13 10.78 14.48 -3.31
CA TRP A 13 9.38 14.75 -3.00
C TRP A 13 9.00 14.04 -1.70
N VAL A 14 8.54 14.82 -0.71
CA VAL A 14 8.16 14.32 0.62
C VAL A 14 6.74 14.79 0.92
N GLU A 15 6.02 14.03 1.75
CA GLU A 15 4.83 14.51 2.45
C GLU A 15 5.09 15.95 2.97
N MET A 16 4.13 16.87 2.87
CA MET A 16 4.38 18.28 3.21
C MET A 16 4.55 18.43 4.73
N ASP A 17 5.73 18.08 5.23
CA ASP A 17 6.16 18.36 6.58
C ASP A 17 6.54 19.83 6.70
N LEU A 18 6.74 20.26 7.94
CA LEU A 18 7.04 21.65 8.23
C LEU A 18 8.40 22.08 7.69
N GLN A 19 9.38 21.18 7.67
CA GLN A 19 10.71 21.46 7.11
C GLN A 19 10.60 21.80 5.62
N HIS A 20 9.88 20.99 4.84
CA HIS A 20 9.64 21.22 3.42
C HIS A 20 8.81 22.47 3.20
N LEU A 21 7.75 22.68 4.00
CA LEU A 21 6.92 23.88 3.87
C LEU A 21 7.74 25.15 4.08
N LEU A 22 8.68 25.17 5.03
CA LEU A 22 9.54 26.33 5.27
C LEU A 22 10.53 26.61 4.12
N THR A 23 10.75 25.68 3.19
CA THR A 23 11.59 25.92 2.01
C THR A 23 10.88 26.69 0.90
N ILE A 24 9.55 26.83 0.95
CA ILE A 24 8.82 27.55 -0.10
C ILE A 24 9.24 29.03 -0.14
N PRO A 25 9.28 29.67 -1.32
CA PRO A 25 9.81 31.03 -1.46
C PRO A 25 9.20 32.07 -0.50
N ILE A 26 7.89 31.98 -0.25
CA ILE A 26 7.16 32.91 0.63
C ILE A 26 7.56 32.77 2.13
N LEU A 27 8.09 31.61 2.54
CA LEU A 27 8.55 31.34 3.91
C LEU A 27 10.07 31.31 4.04
N SER A 28 10.82 31.63 2.99
CA SER A 28 12.30 31.58 2.99
C SER A 28 13.00 32.40 4.08
N LYS A 29 12.34 33.44 4.62
CA LYS A 29 12.83 34.27 5.74
C LYS A 29 12.21 33.91 7.09
N ALA A 30 11.39 32.86 7.15
CA ALA A 30 10.81 32.38 8.39
C ALA A 30 11.93 31.80 9.28
N LYS A 31 11.83 32.01 10.60
CA LYS A 31 12.82 31.51 11.56
C LYS A 31 12.15 30.63 12.59
N VAL A 32 12.65 29.43 12.78
CA VAL A 32 12.20 28.58 13.89
C VAL A 32 12.83 29.10 15.17
N ILE A 33 12.01 29.51 16.13
CA ILE A 33 12.49 30.12 17.39
C ILE A 33 12.37 29.17 18.59
N ALA A 34 11.55 28.12 18.47
CA ALA A 34 11.45 27.02 19.43
C ALA A 34 10.83 25.78 18.76
N GLY A 35 10.96 24.61 19.39
CA GLY A 35 10.30 23.38 18.98
C GLY A 35 10.96 22.67 17.80
N HIS A 36 12.26 22.86 17.58
CA HIS A 36 13.02 22.33 16.44
C HIS A 36 12.89 20.81 16.22
N ARG A 37 12.56 20.06 17.27
CA ARG A 37 12.35 18.60 17.19
C ARG A 37 11.05 18.20 16.47
N GLY A 38 10.17 19.14 16.15
CA GLY A 38 8.89 18.87 15.48
C GLY A 38 8.82 19.35 14.03
N LEU A 39 9.96 19.54 13.35
CA LEU A 39 9.98 19.99 11.95
C LEU A 39 9.51 18.89 10.96
N ASP A 40 9.46 17.64 11.39
CA ASP A 40 8.91 16.49 10.67
C ASP A 40 7.38 16.38 10.76
N ARG A 41 6.72 17.29 11.49
CA ARG A 41 5.26 17.31 11.61
C ARG A 41 4.61 17.63 10.26
N LEU A 42 3.66 16.82 9.85
CA LEU A 42 2.88 17.03 8.63
C LEU A 42 1.98 18.26 8.74
N VAL A 43 2.03 19.10 7.72
CA VAL A 43 1.15 20.27 7.56
C VAL A 43 0.05 19.92 6.57
N GLN A 44 -1.17 19.77 7.07
CA GLN A 44 -2.34 19.43 6.26
C GLN A 44 -3.13 20.65 5.82
N SER A 45 -3.09 21.71 6.63
CA SER A 45 -3.80 22.96 6.39
C SER A 45 -3.15 24.09 7.17
N ILE A 46 -3.53 25.31 6.82
CA ILE A 46 -3.05 26.54 7.43
C ILE A 46 -4.29 27.34 7.80
N ASN A 47 -4.27 27.99 8.95
CA ASN A 47 -5.35 28.87 9.42
C ASN A 47 -4.78 30.21 9.87
N ILE A 48 -5.62 31.25 9.90
CA ILE A 48 -5.24 32.56 10.44
C ILE A 48 -6.05 32.79 11.71
N MET A 49 -5.38 33.21 12.78
CA MET A 49 -6.02 33.59 14.02
C MET A 49 -6.68 34.97 13.88
N ASP A 50 -7.99 35.00 14.06
CA ASP A 50 -8.84 36.21 14.12
C ASP A 50 -9.50 36.40 15.49
N ALA A 51 -9.62 35.33 16.30
CA ALA A 51 -10.19 35.34 17.64
C ALA A 51 -9.44 34.38 18.61
N PRO A 52 -9.50 34.62 19.94
CA PRO A 52 -8.81 33.80 20.95
C PRO A 52 -9.40 32.39 21.11
N ASP A 53 -10.67 32.19 20.76
CA ASP A 53 -11.37 30.90 20.84
C ASP A 53 -11.08 29.98 19.64
N ILE A 54 -10.21 30.40 18.69
CA ILE A 54 -9.87 29.62 17.48
C ILE A 54 -9.45 28.17 17.79
N VAL A 55 -8.89 27.93 18.98
CA VAL A 55 -8.41 26.61 19.42
C VAL A 55 -9.50 25.53 19.28
N GLN A 56 -10.77 25.85 19.50
CA GLN A 56 -11.86 24.89 19.41
C GLN A 56 -12.19 24.44 17.97
N PHE A 57 -11.67 25.17 16.97
CA PHE A 57 -11.88 24.90 15.55
C PHE A 57 -10.66 24.32 14.85
N LEU A 58 -9.51 24.27 15.53
CA LEU A 58 -8.27 23.72 14.99
C LEU A 58 -8.37 22.19 14.86
N LYS A 59 -7.66 21.68 13.86
CA LYS A 59 -7.57 20.26 13.54
C LYS A 59 -6.12 19.77 13.63
N PRO A 60 -5.92 18.44 13.77
CA PRO A 60 -4.60 17.84 13.63
C PRO A 60 -3.94 18.26 12.30
N GLY A 61 -2.66 18.61 12.32
CA GLY A 61 -1.91 19.05 11.14
C GLY A 61 -2.10 20.52 10.74
N ASP A 62 -2.89 21.31 11.47
CA ASP A 62 -3.01 22.75 11.20
C ASP A 62 -1.75 23.53 11.60
N MET A 63 -1.28 24.41 10.73
CA MET A 63 -0.35 25.49 11.08
C MET A 63 -1.12 26.80 11.27
N LEU A 64 -1.02 27.42 12.44
CA LEU A 64 -1.74 28.65 12.74
C LEU A 64 -0.86 29.87 12.48
N LEU A 65 -1.35 30.81 11.68
CA LEU A 65 -0.74 32.11 11.42
C LEU A 65 -1.36 33.17 12.33
N THR A 66 -0.55 33.99 12.96
CA THR A 66 -1.05 35.11 13.77
C THR A 66 -0.15 36.33 13.67
N ASN A 67 -0.74 37.51 13.82
CA ASN A 67 0.01 38.75 13.95
C ASN A 67 0.46 38.99 15.41
N GLY A 68 0.08 38.12 16.34
CA GLY A 68 0.44 38.23 17.74
C GLY A 68 -0.40 39.24 18.54
N TYR A 69 -1.31 39.98 17.90
CA TYR A 69 -2.14 40.99 18.58
C TYR A 69 -3.01 40.36 19.67
N ILE A 70 -3.72 39.29 19.35
CA ILE A 70 -4.64 38.61 20.29
C ILE A 70 -3.86 37.92 21.42
N LEU A 71 -2.62 37.52 21.15
CA LEU A 71 -1.75 36.93 22.17
C LEU A 71 -1.24 38.01 23.14
N LYS A 72 -0.97 39.23 22.67
CA LYS A 72 -0.36 40.29 23.48
C LYS A 72 -1.07 40.57 24.80
N ASP A 73 -2.40 40.56 24.79
CA ASP A 73 -3.21 40.99 25.94
C ASP A 73 -3.35 39.91 27.04
N SER A 74 -2.79 38.71 26.85
CA SER A 74 -2.85 37.64 27.84
C SER A 74 -1.58 36.77 27.86
N PRO A 75 -0.44 37.28 28.37
CA PRO A 75 0.82 36.54 28.48
C PRO A 75 0.69 35.21 29.22
N ASP A 76 -0.11 35.18 30.29
CA ASP A 76 -0.37 33.97 31.09
C ASP A 76 -1.13 32.89 30.30
N ALA A 77 -1.84 33.28 29.25
CA ALA A 77 -2.62 32.36 28.41
C ALA A 77 -1.80 31.70 27.28
N HIS A 78 -0.60 32.20 26.96
CA HIS A 78 0.22 31.67 25.86
C HIS A 78 0.59 30.21 26.08
N LEU A 79 0.95 29.87 27.32
CA LEU A 79 1.37 28.52 27.67
C LEU A 79 0.23 27.52 27.51
N ALA A 80 -0.97 27.89 27.99
CA ALA A 80 -2.18 27.08 27.83
C ALA A 80 -2.56 26.93 26.36
N PHE A 81 -2.43 28.00 25.57
CA PHE A 81 -2.71 28.03 24.15
C PHE A 81 -1.82 27.06 23.35
N ILE A 82 -0.50 27.13 23.53
CA ILE A 82 0.45 26.22 22.85
C ILE A 82 0.23 24.77 23.29
N THR A 83 -0.02 24.55 24.58
CA THR A 83 -0.29 23.21 25.10
C THR A 83 -1.57 22.62 24.49
N ALA A 84 -2.61 23.44 24.31
CA ALA A 84 -3.85 23.03 23.66
C ALA A 84 -3.63 22.70 22.17
N MET A 85 -2.93 23.55 21.43
CA MET A 85 -2.58 23.28 20.02
C MET A 85 -1.76 22.00 19.87
N HIS A 86 -0.77 21.78 20.74
CA HIS A 86 0.01 20.56 20.75
C HIS A 86 -0.85 19.32 21.01
N THR A 87 -1.79 19.40 21.96
CA THR A 87 -2.71 18.31 22.31
C THR A 87 -3.67 17.96 21.17
N ILE A 88 -4.13 18.96 20.42
CA ILE A 88 -4.93 18.76 19.20
C ILE A 88 -4.11 18.08 18.08
N GLY A 89 -2.78 18.19 18.15
CA GLY A 89 -1.89 17.69 17.10
C GLY A 89 -1.66 18.70 15.99
N CYS A 90 -1.79 20.01 16.26
CA CYS A 90 -1.40 21.04 15.30
C CYS A 90 0.09 20.91 14.92
N ALA A 91 0.41 21.36 13.71
CA ALA A 91 1.74 21.28 13.14
C ALA A 91 2.67 22.37 13.70
N ALA A 92 2.21 23.63 13.77
CA ALA A 92 3.02 24.74 14.24
C ALA A 92 2.19 25.99 14.59
N LEU A 93 2.82 26.91 15.32
CA LEU A 93 2.38 28.30 15.45
C LEU A 93 3.38 29.20 14.72
N ALA A 94 2.90 30.01 13.77
CA ALA A 94 3.71 31.00 13.10
C ALA A 94 3.21 32.42 13.37
N VAL A 95 4.09 33.28 13.86
CA VAL A 95 3.73 34.56 14.47
C VAL A 95 4.60 35.69 13.94
N LYS A 96 4.00 36.87 13.72
CA LYS A 96 4.73 38.13 13.47
C LYS A 96 4.91 38.90 14.77
N THR A 97 5.93 38.59 15.56
CA THR A 97 6.13 39.22 16.88
C THR A 97 6.42 40.71 16.81
N GLN A 98 7.16 41.19 15.80
CA GLN A 98 7.62 42.59 15.73
C GLN A 98 6.50 43.59 15.44
N ARG A 99 5.42 43.18 14.75
CA ARG A 99 4.34 44.10 14.32
C ARG A 99 3.62 44.76 15.49
N PHE A 100 3.45 44.03 16.59
CA PHE A 100 2.77 44.53 17.80
C PHE A 100 3.65 44.46 19.06
N SER A 101 4.95 44.21 18.87
CA SER A 101 5.93 44.01 19.96
C SER A 101 5.45 42.93 20.93
N LEU A 102 5.12 41.76 20.39
CA LEU A 102 4.79 40.58 21.19
C LEU A 102 6.08 39.98 21.76
N GLU A 103 6.25 40.07 23.07
CA GLU A 103 7.33 39.39 23.77
C GLU A 103 6.89 37.98 24.16
N LEU A 104 7.55 36.97 23.60
CA LEU A 104 7.36 35.57 23.99
C LEU A 104 8.25 35.28 25.19
N SER A 105 7.67 34.82 26.30
CA SER A 105 8.42 34.54 27.52
C SER A 105 9.40 33.38 27.33
N PRO A 106 10.57 33.37 27.98
CA PRO A 106 11.51 32.25 27.92
C PRO A 106 10.87 30.91 28.31
N GLN A 107 9.98 30.93 29.32
CA GLN A 107 9.22 29.75 29.77
C GLN A 107 8.33 29.14 28.68
N LEU A 108 7.78 29.98 27.78
CA LEU A 108 6.98 29.52 26.65
C LEU A 108 7.84 28.78 25.63
N LEU A 109 8.99 29.37 25.27
CA LEU A 109 9.94 28.79 24.31
C LEU A 109 10.49 27.45 24.84
N GLU A 110 10.89 27.40 26.11
CA GLU A 110 11.34 26.16 26.76
C GLU A 110 10.26 25.07 26.76
N THR A 111 8.99 25.46 26.94
CA THR A 111 7.88 24.50 26.89
C THR A 111 7.64 23.99 25.47
N ALA A 112 7.69 24.87 24.47
CA ALA A 112 7.60 24.49 23.06
C ALA A 112 8.74 23.54 22.66
N ASP A 113 9.97 23.79 23.11
CA ASP A 113 11.10 22.89 22.91
C ASP A 113 10.88 21.54 23.58
N ARG A 114 10.40 21.52 24.83
CA ARG A 114 10.09 20.28 25.57
C ARG A 114 9.03 19.45 24.86
N LEU A 115 7.98 20.09 24.36
CA LEU A 115 6.88 19.45 23.62
C LEU A 115 7.26 19.10 22.17
N GLY A 116 8.36 19.64 21.65
CA GLY A 116 8.68 19.55 20.23
C GLY A 116 7.58 20.20 19.36
N PHE A 117 6.98 21.29 19.84
CA PHE A 117 5.96 22.04 19.14
C PHE A 117 6.59 23.29 18.48
N PRO A 118 6.70 23.35 17.15
CA PRO A 118 7.37 24.43 16.46
C PRO A 118 6.70 25.80 16.65
N ILE A 119 7.50 26.80 17.01
CA ILE A 119 7.12 28.22 16.93
C ILE A 119 7.98 28.88 15.86
N ILE A 120 7.34 29.53 14.90
CA ILE A 120 7.96 30.11 13.72
C ILE A 120 7.76 31.63 13.75
N GLU A 121 8.85 32.36 13.67
CA GLU A 121 8.87 33.81 13.52
C GLU A 121 8.74 34.20 12.05
N LEU A 122 7.79 35.10 11.77
CA LEU A 122 7.47 35.58 10.43
C LEU A 122 7.74 37.09 10.23
N SER A 123 8.30 37.79 11.23
CA SER A 123 8.45 39.25 11.17
C SER A 123 9.41 39.74 10.10
N GLU A 124 10.36 38.91 9.64
CA GLU A 124 11.28 39.26 8.55
C GLU A 124 10.67 39.09 7.15
N ILE A 125 9.41 38.62 7.09
CA ILE A 125 8.65 38.47 5.85
C ILE A 125 7.74 39.69 5.66
N ASP A 126 7.94 40.44 4.58
CA ASP A 126 7.20 41.66 4.28
C ASP A 126 5.72 41.42 3.92
N ASN A 127 5.41 40.24 3.38
CA ASN A 127 4.08 39.84 2.93
C ASN A 127 3.02 39.83 4.03
N THR A 128 1.75 40.03 3.66
CA THR A 128 0.64 39.94 4.61
C THR A 128 0.40 38.49 5.06
N LEU A 129 -0.26 38.29 6.22
CA LEU A 129 -0.65 36.93 6.63
C LEU A 129 -1.59 36.27 5.61
N GLY A 130 -2.42 37.05 4.92
CA GLY A 130 -3.28 36.55 3.84
C GLY A 130 -2.49 36.04 2.64
N GLU A 131 -1.43 36.73 2.24
CA GLU A 131 -0.53 36.29 1.16
C GLU A 131 0.25 35.02 1.57
N ILE A 132 0.79 35.00 2.80
CA ILE A 132 1.47 33.82 3.35
C ILE A 132 0.52 32.63 3.38
N PHE A 133 -0.71 32.82 3.87
CA PHE A 133 -1.76 31.81 3.87
C PHE A 133 -2.04 31.29 2.45
N GLN A 134 -2.33 32.18 1.50
CA GLN A 134 -2.72 31.79 0.14
C GLN A 134 -1.61 31.00 -0.56
N GLN A 135 -0.37 31.46 -0.49
CA GLN A 135 0.75 30.80 -1.14
C GLN A 135 1.07 29.46 -0.49
N SER A 136 1.04 29.39 0.83
CA SER A 136 1.36 28.16 1.56
C SER A 136 0.25 27.10 1.40
N ILE A 137 -1.03 27.49 1.43
CA ILE A 137 -2.15 26.60 1.09
C ILE A 137 -2.07 26.13 -0.37
N SER A 138 -1.71 27.02 -1.30
CA SER A 138 -1.55 26.64 -2.71
C SER A 138 -0.47 25.57 -2.87
N ALA A 139 0.66 25.69 -2.17
CA ALA A 139 1.72 24.68 -2.17
C ALA A 139 1.22 23.32 -1.63
N ILE A 140 0.49 23.32 -0.51
CA ILE A 140 -0.09 22.10 0.07
C ILE A 140 -1.09 21.44 -0.91
N LEU A 141 -1.99 22.22 -1.49
CA LEU A 141 -2.99 21.73 -2.46
C LEU A 141 -2.35 21.20 -3.74
N GLN A 142 -1.30 21.86 -4.22
CA GLN A 142 -0.55 21.42 -5.39
C GLN A 142 0.12 20.07 -5.14
N ASN A 143 0.68 19.86 -3.94
CA ASN A 143 1.23 18.56 -3.53
C ASN A 143 0.15 17.45 -3.55
N LYS A 144 -1.02 17.71 -2.96
CA LYS A 144 -2.14 16.74 -2.96
C LYS A 144 -2.69 16.46 -4.36
N THR A 145 -2.78 17.49 -5.19
CA THR A 145 -3.22 17.36 -6.58
C THR A 145 -2.23 16.52 -7.39
N HIS A 146 -0.93 16.68 -7.11
CA HIS A 146 0.12 15.87 -7.73
C HIS A 146 0.01 14.38 -7.34
N GLU A 147 -0.16 14.06 -6.06
CA GLU A 147 -0.39 12.68 -5.57
C GLU A 147 -1.55 12.00 -6.32
N LEU A 148 -2.68 12.70 -6.45
CA LEU A 148 -3.86 12.19 -7.15
C LEU A 148 -3.60 11.96 -8.64
N HIS A 149 -3.00 12.94 -9.33
CA HIS A 149 -2.68 12.80 -10.75
C HIS A 149 -1.67 11.68 -11.00
N TYR A 150 -0.68 11.53 -10.12
CA TYR A 150 0.28 10.43 -10.19
C TYR A 150 -0.42 9.08 -10.09
N ALA A 151 -1.23 8.86 -9.04
CA ALA A 151 -1.97 7.62 -8.85
C ALA A 151 -2.88 7.31 -10.06
N LEU A 152 -3.61 8.30 -10.58
CA LEU A 152 -4.46 8.12 -11.78
C LEU A 152 -3.65 7.78 -13.03
N SER A 153 -2.48 8.41 -13.21
CA SER A 153 -1.59 8.15 -14.34
C SER A 153 -1.07 6.71 -14.31
N ILE A 154 -0.57 6.27 -13.15
CA ILE A 154 -0.09 4.89 -12.96
C ILE A 154 -1.22 3.88 -13.17
N HIS A 155 -2.40 4.12 -12.58
CA HIS A 155 -3.56 3.27 -12.77
C HIS A 155 -3.95 3.13 -14.25
N LYS A 156 -3.96 4.24 -15.00
CA LYS A 156 -4.26 4.27 -16.43
C LYS A 156 -3.19 3.51 -17.22
N GLN A 157 -1.91 3.68 -16.89
CA GLN A 157 -0.80 2.99 -17.54
C GLN A 157 -0.93 1.47 -17.37
N PHE A 158 -1.12 0.98 -16.15
CA PHE A 158 -1.27 -0.45 -15.87
C PHE A 158 -2.54 -1.02 -16.50
N SER A 159 -3.67 -0.32 -16.41
CA SER A 159 -4.92 -0.74 -17.05
C SER A 159 -4.77 -0.86 -18.57
N THR A 160 -4.06 0.09 -19.19
CA THR A 160 -3.78 0.05 -20.63
C THR A 160 -2.93 -1.18 -21.01
N MET A 161 -1.95 -1.55 -20.17
CA MET A 161 -1.14 -2.76 -20.41
C MET A 161 -1.98 -4.04 -20.38
N ILE A 162 -2.92 -4.14 -19.43
CA ILE A 162 -3.85 -5.27 -19.36
C ILE A 162 -4.78 -5.32 -20.57
N MET A 163 -5.34 -4.17 -20.97
CA MET A 163 -6.19 -4.07 -22.17
C MET A 163 -5.44 -4.45 -23.46
N GLN A 164 -4.14 -4.16 -23.53
CA GLN A 164 -3.27 -4.56 -24.64
C GLN A 164 -2.85 -6.05 -24.59
N GLY A 165 -3.29 -6.80 -23.58
CA GLY A 165 -2.96 -8.22 -23.44
C GLY A 165 -1.54 -8.52 -22.97
N LYS A 166 -0.81 -7.53 -22.43
CA LYS A 166 0.57 -7.72 -21.94
C LYS A 166 0.65 -8.56 -20.66
N GLY A 167 -0.46 -8.61 -19.91
CA GLY A 167 -0.59 -9.43 -18.71
C GLY A 167 0.12 -8.87 -17.48
N ILE A 168 0.00 -9.60 -16.37
CA ILE A 168 0.54 -9.21 -15.06
C ILE A 168 2.07 -9.07 -15.03
N PRO A 169 2.88 -9.93 -15.68
CA PRO A 169 4.34 -9.78 -15.66
C PRO A 169 4.83 -8.41 -16.13
N SER A 170 4.19 -7.82 -17.15
CA SER A 170 4.55 -6.48 -17.64
C SER A 170 4.26 -5.36 -16.64
N ILE A 171 3.23 -5.49 -15.80
CA ILE A 171 2.98 -4.54 -14.70
C ILE A 171 4.12 -4.65 -13.70
N VAL A 172 4.50 -5.87 -13.30
CA VAL A 172 5.59 -6.11 -12.33
C VAL A 172 6.92 -5.54 -12.82
N ASP A 173 7.25 -5.73 -14.11
CA ASP A 173 8.45 -5.14 -14.71
C ASP A 173 8.40 -3.61 -14.75
N THR A 174 7.27 -3.03 -15.19
CA THR A 174 7.10 -1.57 -15.25
C THR A 174 7.17 -0.94 -13.86
N LEU A 175 6.52 -1.55 -12.87
CA LEU A 175 6.57 -1.09 -11.49
C LEU A 175 7.99 -1.12 -10.95
N SER A 176 8.74 -2.19 -11.20
CA SER A 176 10.14 -2.27 -10.80
C SER A 176 11.02 -1.19 -11.43
N GLN A 177 10.76 -0.81 -12.68
CA GLN A 177 11.43 0.32 -13.32
C GLN A 177 11.07 1.66 -12.66
N LEU A 178 9.78 1.87 -12.35
CA LEU A 178 9.31 3.09 -11.67
C LEU A 178 9.91 3.23 -10.27
N LEU A 179 10.00 2.12 -9.52
CA LEU A 179 10.55 2.08 -8.17
C LEU A 179 12.07 2.00 -8.12
N SER A 180 12.73 1.78 -9.27
CA SER A 180 14.16 1.41 -9.35
C SER A 180 14.56 0.30 -8.37
N SER A 181 13.64 -0.64 -8.14
CA SER A 181 13.72 -1.62 -7.05
C SER A 181 13.19 -2.98 -7.49
N PRO A 182 13.70 -4.12 -6.94
CA PRO A 182 13.16 -5.44 -7.23
C PRO A 182 11.70 -5.58 -6.80
N VAL A 183 10.87 -6.18 -7.68
CA VAL A 183 9.45 -6.44 -7.40
C VAL A 183 9.13 -7.91 -7.68
N LEU A 184 8.43 -8.54 -6.74
CA LEU A 184 7.99 -9.94 -6.81
C LEU A 184 6.46 -10.03 -6.64
N LEU A 185 5.85 -10.96 -7.36
CA LEU A 185 4.45 -11.33 -7.17
C LEU A 185 4.39 -12.77 -6.68
N LEU A 186 3.80 -12.97 -5.51
CA LEU A 186 3.49 -14.27 -4.96
C LEU A 186 2.01 -14.59 -5.19
N GLY A 187 1.72 -15.82 -5.61
CA GLY A 187 0.36 -16.34 -5.66
C GLY A 187 -0.13 -16.85 -4.31
N SER A 188 -1.40 -17.25 -4.25
CA SER A 188 -2.06 -17.76 -3.03
C SER A 188 -1.43 -19.03 -2.44
N LYS A 189 -0.67 -19.81 -3.23
CA LYS A 189 0.11 -20.95 -2.73
C LYS A 189 1.57 -20.58 -2.40
N LYS A 190 1.86 -19.28 -2.24
CA LYS A 190 3.17 -18.73 -1.88
C LYS A 190 4.29 -19.04 -2.90
N GLN A 191 3.92 -19.36 -4.15
CA GLN A 191 4.88 -19.47 -5.23
C GLN A 191 5.06 -18.13 -5.93
N VAL A 192 6.26 -17.85 -6.44
CA VAL A 192 6.50 -16.69 -7.31
C VAL A 192 5.77 -16.90 -8.63
N THR A 193 4.79 -16.05 -8.94
CA THR A 193 4.00 -16.08 -10.18
C THR A 193 4.52 -15.09 -11.21
N ALA A 194 5.14 -13.99 -10.77
CA ALA A 194 5.86 -13.05 -11.61
C ALA A 194 7.00 -12.39 -10.82
N SER A 195 8.02 -11.90 -11.52
CA SER A 195 9.15 -11.19 -10.91
C SER A 195 9.76 -10.24 -11.92
N SER A 196 10.16 -9.07 -11.46
CA SER A 196 10.75 -8.06 -12.33
C SER A 196 12.13 -8.44 -12.82
N HIS A 197 12.59 -7.79 -13.90
CA HIS A 197 13.94 -7.98 -14.43
C HIS A 197 15.04 -7.73 -13.38
N TYR A 198 14.91 -6.69 -12.54
CA TYR A 198 15.83 -6.44 -11.42
C TYR A 198 15.88 -7.61 -10.44
N ALA A 199 14.73 -8.19 -10.09
CA ALA A 199 14.65 -9.34 -9.19
C ALA A 199 15.21 -10.63 -9.81
N GLN A 200 15.21 -10.74 -11.15
CA GLN A 200 15.76 -11.89 -11.88
C GLN A 200 17.28 -11.89 -11.97
N GLN A 201 17.90 -10.71 -12.00
CA GLN A 201 19.35 -10.56 -11.99
C GLN A 201 19.97 -10.88 -10.62
N MET A 202 19.14 -10.98 -9.58
CA MET A 202 19.53 -11.35 -8.23
C MET A 202 19.26 -12.83 -7.94
N ASP A 203 19.91 -13.35 -6.90
CA ASP A 203 19.64 -14.69 -6.38
C ASP A 203 18.23 -14.75 -5.76
N ARG A 204 17.24 -15.08 -6.59
CA ARG A 204 15.81 -15.18 -6.23
C ARG A 204 15.52 -15.91 -4.91
N PRO A 205 16.14 -17.07 -4.60
CA PRO A 205 15.97 -17.75 -3.31
C PRO A 205 16.31 -16.86 -2.12
N SER A 206 17.42 -16.11 -2.23
CA SER A 206 17.89 -15.23 -1.16
C SER A 206 16.95 -14.05 -0.92
N LEU A 207 16.26 -13.55 -1.96
CA LEU A 207 15.27 -12.48 -1.82
C LEU A 207 13.93 -12.96 -1.26
N ALA A 208 13.48 -14.15 -1.65
CA ALA A 208 12.15 -14.65 -1.31
C ALA A 208 12.11 -15.39 0.04
N ALA A 209 13.17 -16.10 0.43
CA ALA A 209 13.14 -17.01 1.58
C ALA A 209 12.76 -16.33 2.91
N PRO A 210 13.36 -15.19 3.31
CA PRO A 210 13.00 -14.52 4.57
C PRO A 210 11.53 -14.08 4.58
N ILE A 211 11.02 -13.65 3.43
CA ILE A 211 9.64 -13.17 3.28
C ILE A 211 8.66 -14.34 3.33
N LEU A 212 9.00 -15.46 2.67
CA LEU A 212 8.18 -16.67 2.72
C LEU A 212 8.07 -17.21 4.16
N THR A 213 9.17 -17.22 4.91
CA THR A 213 9.17 -17.59 6.33
C THR A 213 8.26 -16.67 7.14
N PHE A 214 8.30 -15.36 6.90
CA PHE A 214 7.39 -14.41 7.56
C PHE A 214 5.91 -14.70 7.23
N ILE A 215 5.57 -14.84 5.94
CA ILE A 215 4.20 -15.11 5.47
C ILE A 215 3.69 -16.49 5.96
N GLU A 216 4.57 -17.42 6.32
CA GLU A 216 4.20 -18.71 6.93
C GLU A 216 3.82 -18.61 8.40
N GLN A 217 4.39 -17.65 9.13
CA GLN A 217 4.18 -17.51 10.57
C GLN A 217 2.92 -16.71 10.91
N TYR A 218 2.37 -15.95 9.96
CA TYR A 218 1.24 -15.05 10.20
C TYR A 218 0.05 -15.34 9.27
N PRO A 219 -1.20 -15.18 9.75
CA PRO A 219 -2.37 -15.23 8.88
C PRO A 219 -2.34 -14.10 7.84
N PRO A 220 -3.07 -14.24 6.70
CA PRO A 220 -3.18 -13.18 5.72
C PRO A 220 -3.68 -11.88 6.36
N PHE A 221 -2.96 -10.80 6.13
CA PHE A 221 -3.28 -9.45 6.59
C PHE A 221 -4.00 -8.67 5.50
N HIS A 222 -4.86 -7.72 5.90
CA HIS A 222 -5.72 -6.96 4.99
C HIS A 222 -5.13 -5.62 4.52
N THR A 223 -4.05 -5.15 5.14
CA THR A 223 -3.40 -3.87 4.85
C THR A 223 -1.94 -4.09 4.50
N ALA A 224 -1.34 -3.19 3.73
CA ALA A 224 0.08 -3.26 3.44
C ALA A 224 0.92 -3.24 4.72
N ILE A 225 2.05 -3.94 4.72
CA ILE A 225 2.99 -4.01 5.85
C ILE A 225 4.40 -3.71 5.34
N SER A 226 5.12 -2.88 6.08
CA SER A 226 6.56 -2.66 5.92
C SER A 226 7.34 -3.49 6.94
N ILE A 227 8.36 -4.22 6.48
CA ILE A 227 9.21 -5.07 7.31
C ILE A 227 10.67 -4.68 7.07
N CYS A 228 11.46 -4.66 8.14
CA CYS A 228 12.91 -4.54 8.07
C CYS A 228 13.57 -5.91 8.32
N LEU A 229 14.24 -6.46 7.31
CA LEU A 229 15.00 -7.69 7.37
C LEU A 229 16.39 -7.38 7.93
N LEU A 230 16.67 -7.89 9.13
CA LEU A 230 17.98 -7.73 9.79
C LEU A 230 19.02 -8.75 9.30
N THR A 231 18.59 -9.77 8.54
CA THR A 231 19.42 -10.91 8.12
C THR A 231 20.07 -10.70 6.74
N THR A 232 19.79 -9.60 6.04
CA THR A 232 20.31 -9.32 4.70
C THR A 232 21.14 -8.04 4.70
N ASP A 233 22.23 -8.00 3.92
CA ASP A 233 23.08 -6.80 3.81
C ASP A 233 22.57 -5.79 2.77
N LYS A 234 21.69 -6.23 1.87
CA LYS A 234 21.00 -5.42 0.87
C LYS A 234 19.50 -5.67 0.94
N TYR A 235 18.73 -4.71 0.46
CA TYR A 235 17.27 -4.78 0.37
C TYR A 235 16.59 -5.10 1.71
N ARG A 236 17.01 -4.39 2.77
CA ARG A 236 16.53 -4.64 4.13
C ARG A 236 15.07 -4.23 4.31
N HIS A 237 14.61 -3.23 3.59
CA HIS A 237 13.23 -2.76 3.70
C HIS A 237 12.36 -3.47 2.67
N VAL A 238 11.27 -4.09 3.13
CA VAL A 238 10.34 -4.82 2.29
C VAL A 238 8.94 -4.31 2.52
N GLU A 239 8.26 -3.94 1.44
CA GLU A 239 6.84 -3.62 1.44
C GLU A 239 6.05 -4.79 0.88
N LEU A 240 5.09 -5.28 1.67
CA LEU A 240 4.20 -6.37 1.30
C LEU A 240 2.79 -5.83 1.17
N HIS A 241 2.26 -5.86 -0.05
CA HIS A 241 0.89 -5.48 -0.34
C HIS A 241 0.06 -6.73 -0.61
N PRO A 242 -0.95 -7.04 0.21
CA PRO A 242 -1.79 -8.19 -0.04
C PRO A 242 -2.76 -7.90 -1.19
N ILE A 243 -3.02 -8.90 -2.02
CA ILE A 243 -3.95 -8.82 -3.15
C ILE A 243 -5.20 -9.60 -2.78
N PHE A 244 -6.32 -8.88 -2.63
CA PHE A 244 -7.62 -9.47 -2.35
C PHE A 244 -8.59 -9.28 -3.51
N THR A 245 -9.34 -10.34 -3.80
CA THR A 245 -10.55 -10.34 -4.61
C THR A 245 -11.73 -10.73 -3.70
N ASP A 246 -12.52 -11.74 -4.07
CA ASP A 246 -13.38 -12.51 -3.18
C ASP A 246 -12.61 -13.35 -2.15
N ARG A 247 -11.29 -13.51 -2.33
CA ARG A 247 -10.38 -14.22 -1.42
C ARG A 247 -8.96 -13.63 -1.50
N HIS A 248 -8.06 -14.13 -0.65
CA HIS A 248 -6.65 -13.77 -0.71
C HIS A 248 -5.96 -14.44 -1.91
N GLU A 249 -5.47 -13.65 -2.85
CA GLU A 249 -4.84 -14.12 -4.09
C GLU A 249 -3.30 -14.14 -4.04
N GLY A 250 -2.71 -13.49 -3.03
CA GLY A 250 -1.26 -13.48 -2.80
C GLY A 250 -0.73 -12.10 -2.42
N TYR A 251 0.54 -11.84 -2.72
CA TYR A 251 1.24 -10.62 -2.30
C TYR A 251 2.05 -10.01 -3.44
N LEU A 252 1.98 -8.69 -3.58
CA LEU A 252 2.94 -7.90 -4.33
C LEU A 252 4.01 -7.40 -3.35
N ILE A 253 5.28 -7.59 -3.69
CA ILE A 253 6.41 -7.34 -2.80
C ILE A 253 7.38 -6.39 -3.52
N ALA A 254 7.75 -5.29 -2.87
CA ALA A 254 8.85 -4.42 -3.27
C ALA A 254 9.94 -4.44 -2.19
N GLN A 255 11.21 -4.33 -2.60
CA GLN A 255 12.35 -4.34 -1.69
C GLN A 255 13.29 -3.17 -1.94
N TYR A 256 13.80 -2.54 -0.87
CA TYR A 256 14.58 -1.30 -0.91
C TYR A 256 15.86 -1.40 -0.07
N ASP A 257 16.96 -0.80 -0.56
CA ASP A 257 18.30 -0.93 0.03
C ASP A 257 18.51 -0.12 1.33
N SER A 258 18.08 1.14 1.38
CA SER A 258 18.49 2.07 2.45
C SER A 258 17.36 2.76 3.22
N SER A 259 16.13 2.73 2.71
CA SER A 259 14.94 3.31 3.36
C SER A 259 13.66 2.63 2.88
N ALA A 260 12.56 2.79 3.61
CA ALA A 260 11.22 2.45 3.10
C ALA A 260 10.91 3.23 1.81
N GLY A 261 9.93 2.76 1.02
CA GLY A 261 9.51 3.42 -0.20
C GLY A 261 8.99 4.84 0.06
N SER A 262 9.11 5.71 -0.94
CA SER A 262 8.48 7.03 -0.89
C SER A 262 6.96 6.91 -0.97
N ASN A 263 6.21 7.94 -0.55
CA ASN A 263 4.74 7.95 -0.68
C ASN A 263 4.25 7.67 -2.11
N LEU A 264 4.95 8.18 -3.13
CA LEU A 264 4.65 7.87 -4.53
C LEU A 264 4.91 6.39 -4.86
N SER A 265 5.93 5.78 -4.27
CA SER A 265 6.20 4.34 -4.41
C SER A 265 5.04 3.52 -3.85
N THR A 266 4.56 3.88 -2.67
CA THR A 266 3.39 3.26 -2.03
C THR A 266 2.14 3.41 -2.90
N LEU A 267 1.88 4.62 -3.42
CA LEU A 267 0.75 4.86 -4.34
C LEU A 267 0.89 4.01 -5.61
N ALA A 268 2.07 3.91 -6.20
CA ALA A 268 2.30 3.08 -7.39
C ALA A 268 2.05 1.59 -7.12
N LEU A 269 2.50 1.09 -5.96
CA LEU A 269 2.24 -0.28 -5.49
C LEU A 269 0.74 -0.53 -5.29
N GLU A 270 0.03 0.39 -4.64
CA GLU A 270 -1.42 0.30 -4.45
C GLU A 270 -2.16 0.25 -5.79
N GLN A 271 -1.80 1.10 -6.75
CA GLN A 271 -2.41 1.07 -8.08
C GLN A 271 -2.08 -0.22 -8.84
N ALA A 272 -0.87 -0.76 -8.69
CA ALA A 272 -0.51 -2.05 -9.25
C ALA A 272 -1.36 -3.18 -8.65
N VAL A 273 -1.49 -3.23 -7.32
CA VAL A 273 -2.31 -4.21 -6.59
C VAL A 273 -3.75 -4.19 -7.07
N ASN A 274 -4.34 -3.00 -7.22
CA ASN A 274 -5.71 -2.84 -7.69
C ASN A 274 -5.89 -3.40 -9.11
N VAL A 275 -5.01 -3.03 -10.05
CA VAL A 275 -5.12 -3.49 -11.44
C VAL A 275 -4.83 -4.99 -11.55
N ILE A 276 -3.86 -5.52 -10.80
CA ILE A 276 -3.57 -6.96 -10.74
C ILE A 276 -4.78 -7.72 -10.17
N GLY A 277 -5.39 -7.23 -9.09
CA GLY A 277 -6.61 -7.83 -8.51
C GLY A 277 -7.77 -7.89 -9.50
N LEU A 278 -7.98 -6.83 -10.29
CA LEU A 278 -8.98 -6.80 -11.36
C LEU A 278 -8.66 -7.82 -12.47
N GLU A 279 -7.40 -7.94 -12.89
CA GLU A 279 -6.99 -8.92 -13.91
C GLU A 279 -7.16 -10.36 -13.40
N LEU A 280 -6.82 -10.63 -12.15
CA LEU A 280 -7.01 -11.94 -11.52
C LEU A 280 -8.50 -12.30 -11.42
N THR A 281 -9.35 -11.35 -11.05
CA THR A 281 -10.81 -11.52 -11.01
C THR A 281 -11.34 -11.90 -12.40
N LYS A 282 -10.88 -11.20 -13.45
CA LYS A 282 -11.25 -11.50 -14.84
C LYS A 282 -10.80 -12.91 -15.25
N GLN A 283 -9.55 -13.29 -14.94
CA GLN A 283 -9.01 -14.61 -15.25
C GLN A 283 -9.79 -15.73 -14.54
N GLN A 284 -10.15 -15.50 -13.28
CA GLN A 284 -10.94 -16.45 -12.49
C GLN A 284 -12.36 -16.61 -13.07
N ALA A 285 -13.03 -15.51 -13.43
CA ALA A 285 -14.37 -15.56 -14.06
C ALA A 285 -14.36 -16.36 -15.37
N VAL A 286 -13.31 -16.19 -16.20
CA VAL A 286 -13.13 -16.98 -17.43
C VAL A 286 -12.93 -18.46 -17.10
N LYS A 287 -12.07 -18.77 -16.13
CA LYS A 287 -11.77 -20.15 -15.70
C LYS A 287 -13.01 -20.84 -15.12
N GLU A 288 -13.81 -20.15 -14.32
CA GLU A 288 -15.06 -20.66 -13.76
C GLU A 288 -16.12 -20.91 -14.83
N ARG A 289 -16.23 -20.01 -15.81
CA ARG A 289 -17.12 -20.23 -16.95
C ARG A 289 -16.72 -21.49 -17.73
N SER A 290 -15.43 -21.68 -18.00
CA SER A 290 -14.94 -22.91 -18.64
C SER A 290 -15.19 -24.17 -17.79
N ARG A 291 -15.04 -24.09 -16.47
CA ARG A 291 -15.35 -25.20 -15.54
C ARG A 291 -16.85 -25.51 -15.51
N ARG A 292 -17.71 -24.50 -15.54
CA ARG A 292 -19.17 -24.68 -15.55
C ARG A 292 -19.63 -25.51 -16.74
N TYR A 293 -19.14 -25.20 -17.95
CA TYR A 293 -19.45 -25.99 -19.14
C TYR A 293 -18.94 -27.44 -19.09
N LYS A 294 -17.78 -27.67 -18.45
CA LYS A 294 -17.26 -29.03 -18.23
C LYS A 294 -18.14 -29.81 -17.25
N ASN A 295 -18.53 -29.18 -16.15
CA ASN A 295 -19.35 -29.78 -15.11
C ASN A 295 -20.78 -30.06 -15.62
N GLU A 296 -21.36 -29.16 -16.39
CA GLU A 296 -22.67 -29.34 -17.03
C GLU A 296 -22.66 -30.55 -17.97
N TYR A 297 -21.68 -30.64 -18.87
CA TYR A 297 -21.53 -31.82 -19.73
C TYR A 297 -21.36 -33.13 -18.93
N PHE A 298 -20.55 -33.10 -17.86
CA PHE A 298 -20.34 -34.29 -17.03
C PHE A 298 -21.61 -34.68 -16.28
N SER A 299 -22.39 -33.70 -15.79
CA SER A 299 -23.68 -33.92 -15.15
C SER A 299 -24.69 -34.52 -16.13
N ASP A 300 -24.79 -33.97 -17.35
CA ASP A 300 -25.68 -34.46 -18.40
C ASP A 300 -25.36 -35.91 -18.80
N LEU A 301 -24.06 -36.25 -18.83
CA LEU A 301 -23.59 -37.59 -19.11
C LEU A 301 -23.98 -38.59 -18.01
N ILE A 302 -23.77 -38.22 -16.74
CA ILE A 302 -24.10 -39.08 -15.59
C ILE A 302 -25.61 -39.24 -15.41
N GLN A 303 -26.37 -38.17 -15.62
CA GLN A 303 -27.83 -38.17 -15.45
C GLN A 303 -28.57 -38.84 -16.61
N GLY A 304 -27.85 -39.25 -17.66
CA GLY A 304 -28.43 -39.94 -18.82
C GLY A 304 -29.20 -39.01 -19.77
N PHE A 305 -28.98 -37.69 -19.69
CA PHE A 305 -29.57 -36.74 -20.64
C PHE A 305 -28.94 -36.85 -22.03
N ILE A 306 -27.68 -37.33 -22.10
CA ILE A 306 -27.02 -37.68 -23.35
C ILE A 306 -27.42 -39.10 -23.75
N ARG A 307 -28.21 -39.22 -24.82
CA ARG A 307 -28.89 -40.48 -25.19
C ARG A 307 -28.10 -41.39 -26.13
N SER A 308 -27.02 -40.88 -26.73
CA SER A 308 -26.21 -41.66 -27.66
C SER A 308 -24.72 -41.50 -27.38
N GLU A 309 -23.98 -42.59 -27.58
CA GLU A 309 -22.52 -42.60 -27.50
C GLU A 309 -21.88 -41.61 -28.48
N GLN A 310 -22.45 -41.48 -29.69
CA GLN A 310 -21.98 -40.53 -30.69
C GLN A 310 -22.12 -39.08 -30.22
N GLU A 311 -23.22 -38.73 -29.55
CA GLU A 311 -23.42 -37.40 -28.98
C GLU A 311 -22.48 -37.14 -27.80
N ALA A 312 -22.29 -38.14 -26.92
CA ALA A 312 -21.36 -38.07 -25.81
C ALA A 312 -19.93 -37.81 -26.30
N LEU A 313 -19.49 -38.54 -27.32
CA LEU A 313 -18.16 -38.38 -27.93
C LEU A 313 -18.03 -37.06 -28.69
N HIS A 314 -19.06 -36.63 -29.43
CA HIS A 314 -19.03 -35.37 -30.17
C HIS A 314 -18.89 -34.16 -29.23
N ARG A 315 -19.71 -34.08 -28.17
CA ARG A 315 -19.63 -33.01 -27.16
C ARG A 315 -18.37 -33.14 -26.29
N GLY A 316 -18.02 -34.37 -25.92
CA GLY A 316 -16.87 -34.70 -25.08
C GLY A 316 -15.51 -34.40 -25.73
N LYS A 317 -15.43 -34.42 -27.07
CA LYS A 317 -14.22 -34.09 -27.82
C LYS A 317 -13.64 -32.72 -27.46
N LYS A 318 -14.50 -31.74 -27.16
CA LYS A 318 -14.11 -30.38 -26.70
C LYS A 318 -13.37 -30.39 -25.36
N TYR A 319 -13.54 -31.44 -24.56
CA TYR A 319 -12.93 -31.61 -23.25
C TYR A 319 -11.81 -32.66 -23.22
N GLY A 320 -11.44 -33.19 -24.40
CA GLY A 320 -10.36 -34.17 -24.53
C GLY A 320 -10.81 -35.63 -24.41
N LEU A 321 -12.11 -35.92 -24.39
CA LEU A 321 -12.61 -37.30 -24.44
C LEU A 321 -12.39 -37.87 -25.85
N GLN A 322 -11.78 -39.05 -25.91
CA GLN A 322 -11.47 -39.77 -27.14
C GLN A 322 -12.21 -41.10 -27.14
N ALA A 323 -12.71 -41.52 -28.31
CA ALA A 323 -13.45 -42.78 -28.47
C ALA A 323 -12.57 -44.02 -28.28
N GLN A 324 -11.26 -43.89 -28.56
CA GLN A 324 -10.29 -44.96 -28.44
C GLN A 324 -9.14 -44.47 -27.56
N GLY A 325 -9.25 -44.71 -26.26
CA GLY A 325 -8.21 -44.38 -25.29
C GLY A 325 -8.47 -45.09 -23.96
N SER A 326 -7.41 -45.60 -23.33
CA SER A 326 -7.49 -46.13 -21.97
C SER A 326 -7.69 -44.97 -21.00
N SER A 327 -8.84 -44.92 -20.33
CA SER A 327 -9.14 -43.92 -19.30
C SER A 327 -9.11 -44.59 -17.93
N VAL A 328 -8.54 -43.91 -16.93
CA VAL A 328 -8.60 -44.34 -15.53
C VAL A 328 -9.67 -43.50 -14.83
N LEU A 329 -10.71 -44.15 -14.32
CA LEU A 329 -11.71 -43.50 -13.48
C LEU A 329 -11.19 -43.47 -12.04
N ILE A 330 -10.99 -42.27 -11.48
CA ILE A 330 -10.65 -42.08 -10.07
C ILE A 330 -11.90 -41.56 -9.37
N LEU A 331 -12.48 -42.39 -8.51
CA LEU A 331 -13.53 -42.03 -7.58
C LEU A 331 -12.89 -41.71 -6.23
N ALA A 332 -12.97 -40.45 -5.82
CA ALA A 332 -12.50 -40.00 -4.52
C ALA A 332 -13.64 -39.31 -3.78
N LYS A 333 -13.91 -39.75 -2.55
CA LYS A 333 -14.79 -39.07 -1.60
C LYS A 333 -13.90 -38.31 -0.62
N MET A 334 -14.19 -37.03 -0.37
CA MET A 334 -13.53 -36.34 0.73
C MET A 334 -14.02 -36.91 2.06
N ASP A 335 -13.10 -37.37 2.90
CA ASP A 335 -13.43 -37.77 4.27
C ASP A 335 -13.95 -36.55 5.05
N GLU A 336 -15.16 -36.68 5.61
CA GLU A 336 -15.79 -35.65 6.44
C GLU A 336 -14.97 -35.30 7.71
N ALA A 337 -13.96 -36.10 8.03
CA ALA A 337 -13.16 -35.97 9.25
C ALA A 337 -12.11 -34.83 9.24
N LEU A 338 -11.89 -34.11 8.12
CA LEU A 338 -10.83 -33.09 8.02
C LEU A 338 -11.27 -31.65 8.37
N ASN A 339 -12.53 -31.42 8.71
CA ASN A 339 -13.05 -30.09 9.08
C ASN A 339 -12.86 -29.71 10.57
N GLY A 340 -11.97 -30.38 11.33
CA GLY A 340 -11.98 -30.15 12.78
C GLY A 340 -10.74 -30.37 13.65
N LYS A 341 -9.57 -30.83 13.17
CA LYS A 341 -8.37 -30.91 14.05
C LYS A 341 -7.06 -30.69 13.28
N PRO A 342 -6.15 -29.83 13.77
CA PRO A 342 -4.80 -29.73 13.22
C PRO A 342 -4.04 -31.03 13.46
N ASN A 343 -3.31 -31.48 12.42
CA ASN A 343 -2.47 -32.67 12.37
C ASN A 343 -1.68 -32.90 13.67
N GLN A 344 -2.05 -33.94 14.42
CA GLN A 344 -1.07 -34.63 15.26
C GLN A 344 -0.36 -35.67 14.41
N SER A 345 0.96 -35.59 14.44
CA SER A 345 1.96 -36.43 13.80
C SER A 345 1.56 -37.90 13.57
N LEU A 346 1.68 -38.34 12.32
CA LEU A 346 1.82 -39.76 11.99
C LEU A 346 3.20 -40.25 12.45
N SER A 347 3.22 -41.06 13.51
CA SER A 347 4.36 -41.92 13.84
C SER A 347 4.20 -43.29 13.17
N PRO A 348 5.25 -43.87 12.56
CA PRO A 348 5.16 -45.17 11.92
C PRO A 348 5.36 -46.27 12.96
N SER A 349 4.33 -47.07 13.23
CA SER A 349 4.52 -48.37 13.88
C SER A 349 3.79 -49.43 13.07
N GLY A 350 4.57 -50.24 12.39
CA GLY A 350 4.08 -51.41 11.68
C GLY A 350 3.47 -52.42 12.64
N LYS A 351 2.52 -53.20 12.10
CA LYS A 351 2.37 -54.62 12.41
C LYS A 351 1.57 -55.29 11.29
N SER A 352 2.15 -56.37 10.81
CA SER A 352 1.57 -57.39 9.95
C SER A 352 0.21 -57.87 10.43
N GLY A 353 -0.76 -57.97 9.52
CA GLY A 353 -2.06 -58.57 9.77
C GLY A 353 -2.67 -59.07 8.48
N SER A 354 -2.41 -60.34 8.17
CA SER A 354 -3.08 -61.14 7.14
C SER A 354 -4.60 -61.18 7.38
N SER A 355 -5.40 -60.87 6.35
CA SER A 355 -6.61 -61.65 6.05
C SER A 355 -7.14 -61.35 4.65
N ARG A 356 -7.26 -62.41 3.86
CA ARG A 356 -8.05 -62.54 2.63
C ARG A 356 -9.46 -61.96 2.79
N ASN A 357 -9.94 -61.28 1.75
CA ASN A 357 -11.16 -61.73 1.06
C ASN A 357 -11.29 -61.07 -0.31
N GLU A 358 -11.39 -61.95 -1.31
CA GLU A 358 -11.85 -61.70 -2.67
C GLU A 358 -13.29 -61.21 -2.63
N THR A 359 -13.68 -60.27 -3.50
CA THR A 359 -14.92 -60.38 -4.29
C THR A 359 -14.79 -59.49 -5.53
N LEU A 360 -14.69 -60.14 -6.69
CA LEU A 360 -14.96 -59.57 -8.00
C LEU A 360 -16.43 -59.17 -8.09
N ILE A 361 -16.74 -57.95 -8.55
CA ILE A 361 -17.96 -57.72 -9.35
C ILE A 361 -17.62 -56.74 -10.48
N THR A 362 -17.51 -57.33 -11.67
CA THR A 362 -17.66 -56.70 -12.97
C THR A 362 -19.12 -56.38 -13.24
N SER A 363 -19.42 -55.18 -13.72
CA SER A 363 -20.49 -54.92 -14.72
C SER A 363 -20.10 -53.71 -15.54
#